data_AF-A0A198A3G9-F1
#
_entry.id   AF-A0A198A3G9-F1
#
_cell.length_a   1.000
_cell.length_b   1.000
_cell.length_c   1.000
_cell.angle_alpha   90.00
_cell.angle_beta   90.00
_cell.angle_gamma   90.00
#
_symmetry.space_group_name_H-M   'P 1'
#
loop_
_entity.id
_entity.type
_entity.pdbx_description
1 polymer ?
#
loop_
_entity_poly.entity_id
_entity_poly.type
_entity_poly.pdbx_seq_one_letter_code
_entity_poly.pdbx_strand_id
1 'polypeptide(L)'
;MGIKFGREYKDIVTDFVRGIEMVNGFYELLEMSAEDWQELDESEQEECLRTLADDIFYGLGSTPVMQVGAGSVRHDAGNHVLKVHDGEKLVSVIYLV
;
A
#
# COMPACT_ATOMS: atom_id res chain seq x y z
N MET A 1 4.00 17.26 2.98
CA MET A 1 5.30 17.06 3.68
C MET A 1 5.48 15.56 3.75
N GLY A 2 6.54 14.95 3.20
CA GLY A 2 6.59 13.48 3.04
C GLY A 2 6.63 12.69 4.36
N ILE A 3 6.34 11.40 4.30
CA ILE A 3 6.55 10.47 5.43
C ILE A 3 8.03 10.42 5.78
N LYS A 4 8.35 10.46 7.08
CA LYS A 4 9.71 10.25 7.57
C LYS A 4 9.97 8.77 7.82
N PHE A 5 11.08 8.27 7.31
CA PHE A 5 11.53 6.89 7.49
C PHE A 5 13.05 6.85 7.71
N GLY A 6 13.54 5.80 8.38
CA GLY A 6 14.93 5.62 8.81
C GLY A 6 15.61 4.36 8.24
N ARG A 7 14.91 3.57 7.41
CA ARG A 7 15.46 2.40 6.71
C ARG A 7 15.36 2.54 5.19
N GLU A 8 15.94 1.60 4.46
CA GLU A 8 15.94 1.59 3.00
C GLU A 8 14.53 1.65 2.43
N TYR A 9 14.27 2.66 1.58
CA TYR A 9 12.96 2.91 1.00
C TYR A 9 12.46 1.71 0.17
N LYS A 10 13.36 1.09 -0.58
CA LYS A 10 13.05 -0.10 -1.39
C LYS A 10 12.49 -1.24 -0.53
N ASP A 11 13.01 -1.42 0.68
CA ASP A 11 12.54 -2.47 1.59
C ASP A 11 11.18 -2.10 2.17
N ILE A 12 10.94 -0.82 2.46
CA ILE A 12 9.62 -0.32 2.91
C ILE A 12 8.57 -0.57 1.83
N VAL A 13 8.86 -0.19 0.59
CA VAL A 13 7.95 -0.42 -0.55
C VAL A 13 7.70 -1.91 -0.75
N THR A 14 8.72 -2.75 -0.63
CA THR A 14 8.56 -4.21 -0.76
C THR A 14 7.64 -4.79 0.32
N ASP A 15 7.80 -4.37 1.57
CA ASP A 15 6.90 -4.78 2.66
C ASP A 15 5.49 -4.21 2.47
N PHE A 16 5.39 -3.01 1.91
CA PHE A 16 4.14 -2.33 1.71
C PHE A 16 3.30 -2.92 0.57
N VAL A 17 3.94 -3.29 -0.55
CA VAL A 17 3.33 -4.06 -1.64
C VAL A 17 2.67 -5.33 -1.08
N ARG A 18 3.42 -6.12 -0.30
CA ARG A 18 2.88 -7.34 0.35
C ARG A 18 1.69 -7.05 1.26
N GLY A 19 1.67 -5.89 1.91
CA GLY A 19 0.53 -5.46 2.73
C GLY A 19 -0.69 -5.11 1.89
N ILE A 20 -0.50 -4.39 0.78
CA ILE A 20 -1.57 -3.97 -0.14
C ILE A 20 -2.21 -5.18 -0.83
N GLU A 21 -1.42 -6.18 -1.24
CA GLU A 21 -1.92 -7.43 -1.83
C GLU A 21 -2.90 -8.18 -0.94
N MET A 22 -2.84 -7.99 0.38
CA MET A 22 -3.77 -8.60 1.33
C MET A 22 -5.14 -7.90 1.40
N VAL A 23 -5.29 -6.72 0.78
CA VAL A 23 -6.51 -5.92 0.83
C VAL A 23 -7.38 -6.27 -0.36
N ASN A 24 -8.63 -6.64 -0.12
CA ASN A 24 -9.52 -6.99 -1.22
C ASN A 24 -9.86 -5.75 -2.08
N GLY A 25 -9.79 -5.89 -3.40
CA GLY A 25 -10.10 -4.80 -4.34
C GLY A 25 -9.03 -3.72 -4.48
N PHE A 26 -7.77 -3.98 -4.10
CA PHE A 26 -6.70 -2.97 -4.24
C PHE A 26 -6.51 -2.46 -5.69
N TYR A 27 -6.76 -3.33 -6.69
CA TYR A 27 -6.65 -3.03 -8.11
C TYR A 27 -7.65 -1.96 -8.58
N GLU A 28 -8.71 -1.67 -7.82
CA GLU A 28 -9.67 -0.60 -8.14
C GLU A 28 -9.00 0.78 -8.14
N LEU A 29 -7.91 0.97 -7.37
CA LEU A 29 -7.13 2.22 -7.37
C LEU A 29 -6.34 2.42 -8.67
N LEU A 30 -6.10 1.34 -9.40
CA LEU A 30 -5.48 1.37 -10.73
C LEU A 30 -6.53 1.56 -11.84
N GLU A 31 -7.79 1.82 -11.48
CA GLU A 31 -8.94 1.85 -12.41
C GLU A 31 -9.13 0.52 -13.17
N MET A 32 -8.69 -0.59 -12.57
CA MET A 32 -8.77 -1.93 -13.15
C MET A 32 -9.89 -2.74 -12.50
N SER A 33 -10.51 -3.63 -13.27
CA SER A 33 -11.36 -4.68 -12.74
C SER A 33 -10.52 -5.87 -12.25
N ALA A 34 -11.16 -6.80 -11.52
CA ALA A 34 -10.51 -8.06 -11.15
C ALA A 34 -10.11 -8.89 -12.38
N GLU A 35 -10.88 -8.80 -13.46
CA GLU A 35 -10.59 -9.51 -14.71
C GLU A 35 -9.35 -8.94 -15.38
N ASP A 36 -9.27 -7.61 -15.53
CA ASP A 36 -8.10 -6.92 -16.10
C ASP A 36 -6.83 -7.22 -15.29
N TRP A 37 -6.95 -7.27 -13.95
CA TRP A 37 -5.82 -7.59 -13.08
C TRP A 37 -5.30 -9.02 -13.30
N GLN A 38 -6.21 -9.98 -13.49
CA GLN A 38 -5.84 -11.38 -13.71
C GLN A 38 -5.29 -11.65 -15.13
N GLU A 39 -5.51 -10.74 -16.08
CA GLU A 39 -4.91 -10.82 -17.41
C GLU A 39 -3.44 -10.39 -17.44
N LEU A 40 -2.99 -9.61 -16.44
CA LEU A 40 -1.60 -9.22 -16.29
C LEU A 40 -0.73 -10.40 -15.86
N ASP A 41 0.48 -10.47 -16.40
CA ASP A 41 1.48 -11.41 -15.91
C ASP A 41 2.04 -11.01 -14.53
N GLU A 42 2.74 -11.93 -13.85
CA GLU A 42 3.28 -11.68 -12.50
C GLU A 42 4.23 -10.46 -12.47
N SER A 43 4.98 -10.21 -13.55
CA SER A 43 5.92 -9.09 -13.61
C SER A 43 5.20 -7.75 -13.78
N GLU A 44 4.16 -7.71 -14.61
CA GLU A 44 3.29 -6.55 -14.80
C GLU A 44 2.53 -6.24 -13.50
N GLN A 45 2.01 -7.27 -12.82
CA GLN A 45 1.36 -7.12 -11.51
C GLN A 45 2.34 -6.54 -10.47
N GLU A 46 3.58 -7.06 -10.39
CA GLU A 46 4.58 -6.51 -9.49
C GLU A 46 4.91 -5.04 -9.77
N GLU A 47 5.03 -4.66 -11.05
CA GLU A 47 5.29 -3.27 -11.44
C GLU A 47 4.12 -2.35 -11.05
N CYS A 48 2.88 -2.74 -11.37
CA CYS A 48 1.68 -2.01 -10.99
C CYS A 48 1.56 -1.83 -9.47
N LEU A 49 1.82 -2.89 -8.69
CA LEU A 49 1.78 -2.85 -7.23
C LEU A 49 2.85 -1.92 -6.66
N ARG A 50 4.06 -1.92 -7.22
CA ARG A 50 5.12 -0.99 -6.79
C ARG A 50 4.73 0.46 -7.02
N THR A 51 4.20 0.77 -8.21
CA THR A 51 3.71 2.12 -8.53
C THR A 51 2.56 2.52 -7.60
N LEU A 52 1.59 1.63 -7.37
CA LEU A 52 0.48 1.87 -6.45
C LEU A 52 0.97 2.13 -5.01
N ALA A 53 1.93 1.33 -4.54
CA ALA A 53 2.51 1.49 -3.22
C ALA A 53 3.25 2.83 -3.07
N ASP A 54 4.00 3.25 -4.10
CA ASP A 54 4.66 4.56 -4.14
C ASP A 54 3.64 5.71 -4.09
N ASP A 55 2.56 5.62 -4.86
CA ASP A 55 1.50 6.64 -4.90
C ASP A 55 0.76 6.76 -3.56
N ILE A 56 0.40 5.63 -2.95
CA ILE A 56 -0.23 5.63 -1.63
C ILE A 56 0.75 6.16 -0.58
N PHE A 57 2.02 5.75 -0.62
CA PHE A 57 3.03 6.24 0.31
C PHE A 57 3.19 7.77 0.23
N TYR A 58 3.25 8.31 -0.99
CA TYR A 58 3.33 9.74 -1.22
C TYR A 58 2.06 10.46 -0.72
N GLY A 59 0.88 9.92 -1.05
CA GLY A 59 -0.40 10.45 -0.60
C GLY A 59 -0.55 10.47 0.92
N LEU A 60 -0.04 9.44 1.60
CA LEU A 60 -0.04 9.33 3.07
C LEU A 60 0.80 10.40 3.78
N GLY A 61 1.76 11.00 3.07
CA GLY A 61 2.50 12.17 3.58
C GLY A 61 1.62 13.42 3.73
N SER A 62 0.55 13.53 2.94
CA SER A 62 -0.38 14.67 3.01
C SER A 62 -1.66 14.33 3.76
N THR A 63 -2.18 13.11 3.58
CA THR A 63 -3.41 12.64 4.22
C THR A 63 -3.10 11.36 5.00
N PRO A 64 -3.19 11.35 6.35
CA PRO A 64 -2.68 10.23 7.16
C PRO A 64 -3.45 8.91 6.99
N VAL A 65 -4.56 8.90 6.24
CA VAL A 65 -5.38 7.74 5.95
C VAL A 65 -5.78 7.76 4.48
N MET A 66 -5.60 6.65 3.77
CA MET A 66 -6.07 6.44 2.41
C MET A 66 -6.92 5.17 2.33
N GLN A 67 -7.98 5.20 1.52
CA GLN A 67 -8.80 4.03 1.24
C GLN A 67 -8.12 3.22 0.12
N VAL A 68 -8.12 1.90 0.26
CA VAL A 68 -7.55 0.97 -0.71
C VAL A 68 -8.54 -0.17 -0.88
N GLY A 69 -9.21 -0.26 -2.02
CA GLY A 69 -10.29 -1.24 -2.24
C GLY A 69 -11.33 -1.22 -1.11
N ALA A 70 -11.57 -2.39 -0.50
CA ALA A 70 -12.45 -2.56 0.66
C ALA A 70 -11.80 -2.21 2.02
N GLY A 71 -10.54 -1.80 2.01
CA GLY A 71 -9.72 -1.57 3.20
C GLY A 71 -9.15 -0.15 3.28
N SER A 72 -8.19 0.03 4.20
CA SER A 72 -7.52 1.33 4.37
C SER A 72 -6.08 1.19 4.84
N VAL A 73 -5.24 2.13 4.38
CA VAL A 73 -3.87 2.30 4.88
C VAL A 73 -3.81 3.55 5.76
N ARG A 74 -3.16 3.43 6.91
CA ARG A 74 -3.01 4.52 7.87
C ARG A 74 -1.55 4.72 8.23
N HIS A 75 -1.08 5.96 8.18
CA HIS A 75 0.23 6.34 8.66
C HIS A 75 0.16 6.71 10.14
N ASP A 76 0.86 5.95 10.98
CA ASP A 76 1.02 6.20 12.41
C ASP A 76 2.42 6.75 12.67
N ALA A 77 2.54 8.08 12.57
CA ALA A 77 3.79 8.79 12.74
C ALA A 77 4.37 8.68 14.17
N GLY A 78 3.53 8.38 15.18
CA GLY A 78 3.97 8.23 16.57
C GLY A 78 4.69 6.91 16.82
N ASN A 79 4.31 5.86 16.09
CA ASN A 79 4.94 4.54 16.15
C ASN A 79 5.89 4.26 14.99
N HIS A 80 6.04 5.19 14.04
CA HIS A 80 6.82 5.02 12.81
C HIS A 80 6.37 3.80 11.99
N VAL A 81 5.06 3.62 11.82
CA VAL A 81 4.51 2.49 11.06
C VAL A 81 3.42 2.91 10.07
N LEU A 82 3.25 2.11 9.02
CA LEU A 82 2.04 2.07 8.21
C LEU A 82 1.20 0.87 8.63
N LYS A 83 -0.09 1.07 8.81
CA LYS A 83 -1.05 0.03 9.19
C LYS A 83 -2.01 -0.21 8.03
N VAL A 84 -2.00 -1.42 7.49
CA VAL A 84 -2.88 -1.83 6.40
C VAL A 84 -4.03 -2.64 6.98
N HIS A 85 -5.25 -2.23 6.67
CA HIS A 85 -6.48 -2.90 7.07
C HIS A 85 -7.23 -3.38 5.84
N ASP A 86 -7.78 -4.59 5.93
CA ASP A 86 -8.79 -5.11 5.02
C ASP A 86 -10.14 -5.05 5.75
N GLY A 87 -11.01 -4.11 5.35
CA GLY A 87 -12.14 -3.68 6.16
C GLY A 87 -11.71 -3.20 7.56
N GLU A 88 -12.16 -3.90 8.60
CA GLU A 88 -11.80 -3.61 10.00
C GLU A 88 -10.56 -4.39 10.50
N LYS A 89 -10.11 -5.40 9.74
CA LYS A 89 -9.04 -6.30 10.16
C LYS A 89 -7.68 -5.70 9.81
N LEU A 90 -6.80 -5.53 10.80
CA LEU A 90 -5.40 -5.21 10.56
C LEU A 90 -4.71 -6.43 9.93
N VAL A 91 -4.24 -6.29 8.69
CA VAL A 91 -3.61 -7.39 7.91
C VAL A 91 -2.10 -7.26 7.82
N SER A 92 -1.56 -6.03 7.84
CA SER A 92 -0.13 -5.79 7.77
C SER A 92 0.29 -4.54 8.53
N VAL A 93 1.52 -4.56 9.07
CA VAL A 93 2.18 -3.42 9.73
C VAL A 93 3.57 -3.28 9.15
N ILE A 94 3.83 -2.13 8.51
CA ILE A 94 5.11 -1.83 7.88
C ILE A 94 5.87 -0.87 8.79
N TYR A 95 7.05 -1.27 9.25
CA TYR A 95 7.92 -0.44 10.06
C TYR A 95 8.76 0.49 9.17
N LEU A 96 8.79 1.77 9.52
CA LEU A 96 9.49 2.81 8.77
C LEU A 96 10.92 3.06 9.29
N VAL A 97 11.31 2.44 10.41
CA VAL A 97 12.61 2.59 11.07
C VAL A 97 13.18 1.24 11.48
#